data_AF-A0A9N9HAU7-F1
#
_entry.id   AF-A0A9N9HAU7-F1
#
_cell.length_a   1.000
_cell.length_b   1.000
_cell.length_c   1.000
_cell.angle_alpha   90.00
_cell.angle_beta   90.00
_cell.angle_gamma   90.00
#
_symmetry.space_group_name_H-M   'P 1'
#
loop_
_entity.id
_entity.type
_entity.pdbx_description
1 polymer ?
#
loop_
_entity_poly.entity_id
_entity_poly.type
_entity_poly.pdbx_seq_one_letter_code
_entity_poly.pdbx_strand_id
1 'polypeptide(L)'
;MSGIPSGAMLNIDQIEVVRSRMIQVNGAQAEFLEFLATAEEPNSISWVDYLNRFNIFLSKHTGLSNTFIDSNLRKNILHPKDAPPVELEQIFITLLRTKQRPEIENLEEEIKHEISSQENLLNLELETKKNDDDNKWDKLFDEWDRRYKEHDFIATTAAEICENILGDINHKKRLDDNIGLDKSDDAENIDIKQDLTMEKILVFMSSGKSY
;
A
#
# COMPACT_ATOMS: atom_id res chain seq x y z
N MET A 1 -48.45 15.79 1.27
CA MET A 1 -47.48 16.20 2.31
C MET A 1 -46.95 14.93 2.97
N SER A 2 -45.88 14.37 2.42
CA SER A 2 -45.19 13.22 2.99
C SER A 2 -43.95 13.72 3.72
N GLY A 3 -43.95 13.57 5.04
CA GLY A 3 -42.80 13.86 5.88
C GLY A 3 -41.69 12.86 5.58
N ILE A 4 -40.57 13.37 5.06
CA ILE A 4 -39.32 12.62 4.99
C ILE A 4 -38.85 12.46 6.44
N PRO A 5 -38.63 11.24 6.96
CA PRO A 5 -38.05 11.08 8.28
C PRO A 5 -36.63 11.64 8.27
N SER A 6 -36.36 12.60 9.14
CA SER A 6 -35.10 13.34 9.30
C SER A 6 -33.99 12.50 9.95
N GLY A 7 -33.79 11.25 9.51
CA GLY A 7 -32.91 10.28 10.18
C GLY A 7 -31.62 9.94 9.44
N ALA A 8 -31.52 10.22 8.14
CA ALA A 8 -30.31 9.96 7.35
C ALA A 8 -29.96 11.21 6.56
N MET A 9 -29.25 12.14 7.19
CA MET A 9 -28.59 13.21 6.45
C MET A 9 -27.49 12.54 5.62
N LEU A 10 -27.84 12.18 4.37
CA LEU A 10 -26.89 11.66 3.39
C LEU A 10 -25.71 12.62 3.37
N ASN A 11 -24.53 12.12 3.74
CA ASN A 11 -23.32 12.93 3.75
C ASN A 11 -22.84 13.07 2.29
N ILE A 12 -23.47 13.99 1.56
CA ILE A 12 -23.25 14.26 0.15
C ILE A 12 -21.77 14.63 -0.09
N ASP A 13 -21.15 15.35 0.85
CA ASP A 13 -19.74 15.74 0.75
C ASP A 13 -18.82 14.52 0.73
N GLN A 14 -19.08 13.51 1.58
CA GLN A 14 -18.32 12.25 1.55
C GLN A 14 -18.52 11.48 0.24
N ILE A 15 -19.75 11.46 -0.29
CA ILE A 15 -20.04 10.82 -1.58
C ILE A 15 -19.28 11.53 -2.71
N GLU A 16 -19.24 12.86 -2.72
CA GLU A 16 -18.54 13.62 -3.75
C GLU A 16 -17.02 13.46 -3.67
N VAL A 17 -16.46 13.36 -2.45
CA VAL A 17 -15.03 13.03 -2.26
C VAL A 17 -14.71 11.64 -2.82
N VAL A 18 -15.52 10.63 -2.50
CA VAL A 18 -15.35 9.27 -3.04
C VAL A 18 -15.51 9.27 -4.56
N ARG A 19 -16.51 9.97 -5.10
CA ARG A 19 -16.71 10.13 -6.55
C ARG A 19 -15.50 10.76 -7.23
N SER A 20 -14.94 11.83 -6.68
CA SER A 20 -13.73 12.47 -7.21
C SER A 20 -12.55 11.49 -7.25
N ARG A 21 -12.37 10.68 -6.20
CA ARG A 21 -11.34 9.64 -6.16
C ARG A 21 -11.59 8.53 -7.18
N MET A 22 -12.83 8.09 -7.37
CA MET A 22 -13.20 7.12 -8.39
C MET A 22 -12.87 7.63 -9.80
N ILE A 23 -13.16 8.90 -10.09
CA ILE A 23 -12.81 9.53 -11.38
C ILE A 23 -11.29 9.52 -11.61
N GLN A 24 -10.50 9.84 -10.58
CA GLN A 24 -9.04 9.81 -10.66
C GLN A 24 -8.50 8.40 -10.94
N VAL A 25 -9.05 7.37 -10.28
CA VAL A 25 -8.66 5.97 -10.52
C VAL A 25 -9.02 5.54 -11.93
N ASN A 26 -10.24 5.87 -12.38
CA ASN A 26 -10.69 5.53 -13.73
C ASN A 26 -9.83 6.23 -14.82
N GLY A 27 -9.44 7.49 -14.59
CA GLY A 27 -8.53 8.21 -15.47
C GLY A 27 -7.16 7.54 -15.56
N ALA A 28 -6.57 7.18 -14.41
CA ALA A 28 -5.27 6.48 -14.37
C ALA A 28 -5.35 5.08 -15.02
N GLN A 29 -6.46 4.36 -14.83
CA GLN A 29 -6.70 3.07 -15.48
C GLN A 29 -6.82 3.21 -17.00
N ALA A 30 -7.59 4.19 -17.48
CA ALA A 30 -7.77 4.44 -18.90
C ALA A 30 -6.43 4.78 -19.57
N GLU A 31 -5.63 5.66 -18.96
CA GLU A 31 -4.29 6.00 -19.44
C GLU A 31 -3.35 4.79 -19.47
N PHE A 32 -3.42 3.92 -18.46
CA PHE A 32 -2.64 2.69 -18.42
C PHE A 32 -3.05 1.71 -19.52
N LEU A 33 -4.35 1.52 -19.74
CA LEU A 33 -4.86 0.65 -20.80
C LEU A 33 -4.55 1.21 -22.20
N GLU A 34 -4.65 2.52 -22.40
CA GLU A 34 -4.27 3.17 -23.64
C GLU A 34 -2.78 2.96 -23.93
N PHE A 35 -1.92 3.15 -22.94
CA PHE A 35 -0.49 2.85 -23.06
C PHE A 35 -0.23 1.40 -23.50
N LEU A 36 -0.91 0.42 -22.89
CA LEU A 36 -0.81 -0.98 -23.29
C LEU A 36 -1.33 -1.23 -24.71
N ALA A 37 -2.39 -0.53 -25.12
CA ALA A 37 -2.98 -0.66 -26.45
C ALA A 37 -2.12 -0.01 -27.55
N THR A 38 -1.34 1.03 -27.23
CA THR A 38 -0.43 1.69 -28.18
C THR A 38 0.83 0.88 -28.49
N ALA A 39 1.14 -0.14 -27.69
CA ALA A 39 2.26 -1.03 -27.95
C ALA A 39 1.85 -2.05 -29.02
N GLU A 40 2.39 -1.91 -30.24
CA GLU A 40 2.14 -2.84 -31.35
C GLU A 40 2.59 -4.28 -31.02
N GLU A 41 3.60 -4.43 -30.15
CA GLU A 41 4.04 -5.72 -29.60
C GLU A 41 4.21 -5.65 -28.07
N PRO A 42 3.77 -6.68 -27.31
CA PRO A 42 3.92 -6.72 -25.84
C PRO A 42 5.36 -6.56 -25.34
N ASN A 43 6.34 -6.96 -26.15
CA ASN A 43 7.76 -6.88 -25.83
C ASN A 43 8.38 -5.50 -26.10
N SER A 44 7.64 -4.58 -26.72
CA SER A 44 8.10 -3.21 -27.01
C SER A 44 7.97 -2.28 -25.81
N ILE A 45 7.23 -2.69 -24.78
CA ILE A 45 6.98 -1.89 -23.57
C ILE A 45 8.19 -1.96 -22.66
N SER A 46 8.77 -0.78 -22.36
CA SER A 46 9.77 -0.64 -21.31
C SER A 46 9.18 -1.03 -19.96
N TRP A 47 9.83 -1.97 -19.27
CA TRP A 47 9.44 -2.39 -17.93
C TRP A 47 9.35 -1.22 -16.94
N VAL A 48 10.24 -0.23 -17.07
CA VAL A 48 10.25 0.96 -16.20
C VAL A 48 8.99 1.80 -16.42
N ASP A 49 8.57 1.97 -17.67
CA ASP A 49 7.37 2.76 -17.99
C ASP A 49 6.09 2.04 -17.59
N TYR A 50 6.05 0.72 -17.78
CA TYR A 50 4.98 -0.13 -17.26
C TYR A 50 4.86 0.01 -15.75
N LEU A 51 5.97 -0.18 -15.02
CA LEU A 51 6.00 -0.13 -13.57
C LEU A 51 5.61 1.24 -13.03
N ASN A 52 6.08 2.33 -13.65
CA ASN A 52 5.73 3.69 -13.25
C ASN A 52 4.23 3.94 -13.39
N ARG A 53 3.63 3.60 -14.54
CA ARG A 53 2.19 3.79 -14.77
C ARG A 53 1.34 2.87 -13.89
N PHE A 54 1.80 1.65 -13.66
CA PHE A 54 1.17 0.73 -12.69
C PHE A 54 1.22 1.29 -11.27
N ASN A 55 2.35 1.82 -10.82
CA ASN A 55 2.50 2.43 -9.49
C ASN A 55 1.60 3.66 -9.31
N ILE A 56 1.43 4.46 -10.37
CA ILE A 56 0.47 5.59 -10.36
C ILE A 56 -0.95 5.07 -10.15
N PHE A 57 -1.38 4.07 -10.95
CA PHE A 57 -2.69 3.45 -10.79
C PHE A 57 -2.88 2.85 -9.38
N LEU A 58 -1.90 2.10 -8.89
CA LEU A 58 -1.92 1.49 -7.55
C LEU A 58 -2.04 2.55 -6.46
N SER A 59 -1.25 3.62 -6.53
CA SER A 59 -1.31 4.73 -5.57
C SER A 59 -2.70 5.38 -5.53
N LYS A 60 -3.31 5.63 -6.69
CA LYS A 60 -4.68 6.17 -6.77
C LYS A 60 -5.72 5.19 -6.22
N HIS A 61 -5.58 3.90 -6.53
CA HIS A 61 -6.47 2.85 -6.05
C HIS A 61 -6.41 2.70 -4.53
N THR A 62 -5.21 2.66 -3.93
CA THR A 62 -5.02 2.63 -2.47
C THR A 62 -5.61 3.88 -1.82
N GLY A 63 -5.44 5.05 -2.43
CA GLY A 63 -6.07 6.29 -1.96
C GLY A 63 -7.60 6.23 -1.96
N LEU A 64 -8.22 5.61 -2.97
CA LEU A 64 -9.66 5.36 -3.01
C LEU A 64 -10.09 4.38 -1.91
N SER A 65 -9.37 3.28 -1.72
CA SER A 65 -9.65 2.28 -0.68
C SER A 65 -9.67 2.91 0.72
N ASN A 66 -8.63 3.67 1.07
CA ASN A 66 -8.56 4.35 2.36
C ASN A 66 -9.71 5.35 2.54
N THR A 67 -10.01 6.14 1.50
CA THR A 67 -11.14 7.08 1.53
C THR A 67 -12.47 6.35 1.76
N PHE A 68 -12.63 5.14 1.19
CA PHE A 68 -13.85 4.34 1.34
C PHE A 68 -13.95 3.71 2.74
N ILE A 69 -12.84 3.24 3.30
CA ILE A 69 -12.75 2.70 4.66
C ILE A 69 -13.11 3.77 5.70
N ASP A 70 -12.59 4.99 5.53
CA ASP A 70 -12.84 6.12 6.44
C ASP A 70 -14.24 6.73 6.25
N SER A 71 -14.96 6.35 5.20
CA SER A 71 -16.28 6.89 4.89
C SER A 71 -17.40 6.22 5.71
N ASN A 72 -18.45 6.98 6.02
CA ASN A 72 -19.65 6.43 6.68
C ASN A 72 -20.63 5.78 5.68
N LEU A 73 -20.17 5.43 4.47
CA LEU A 73 -21.05 4.95 3.38
C LEU A 73 -21.73 3.62 3.69
N ARG A 74 -21.18 2.79 4.58
CA ARG A 74 -21.79 1.52 5.00
C ARG A 74 -23.18 1.68 5.63
N LYS A 75 -23.50 2.88 6.15
CA LYS A 75 -24.80 3.18 6.77
C LYS A 75 -25.84 3.71 5.78
N ASN A 76 -25.44 4.00 4.54
CA ASN A 76 -26.32 4.56 3.52
C ASN A 76 -26.83 3.45 2.59
N ILE A 77 -28.16 3.31 2.48
CA ILE A 77 -28.79 2.39 1.53
C ILE A 77 -29.24 3.18 0.31
N LEU A 78 -28.71 2.82 -0.85
CA LEU A 78 -29.08 3.43 -2.13
C LEU A 78 -30.30 2.71 -2.71
N HIS A 79 -31.34 3.47 -3.03
CA HIS A 79 -32.50 3.01 -3.78
C HIS A 79 -32.85 4.05 -4.85
N PRO A 80 -33.39 3.63 -6.01
CA PRO A 80 -33.91 4.56 -7.00
C PRO A 80 -34.98 5.47 -6.35
N LYS A 81 -34.94 6.76 -6.68
CA LYS A 81 -35.93 7.74 -6.19
C LYS A 81 -37.35 7.40 -6.65
N ASP A 82 -37.47 6.94 -7.89
CA ASP A 82 -38.71 6.54 -8.54
C ASP A 82 -38.53 5.14 -9.17
N ALA A 83 -39.62 4.41 -9.34
CA ALA A 83 -39.57 3.10 -10.00
C ALA A 83 -39.05 3.28 -11.45
N PRO A 84 -37.99 2.55 -11.84
CA PRO A 84 -37.42 2.70 -13.17
C PRO A 84 -38.44 2.24 -14.23
N PRO A 85 -38.45 2.88 -15.42
CA PRO A 85 -39.23 2.38 -16.55
C PRO A 85 -38.84 0.94 -16.87
N VAL A 86 -39.80 0.13 -17.33
CA VAL A 86 -39.62 -1.31 -17.64
C VAL A 86 -38.44 -1.54 -18.60
N GLU A 87 -38.21 -0.62 -19.54
CA GLU A 87 -37.12 -0.66 -20.51
C GLU A 87 -35.72 -0.50 -19.88
N LEU A 88 -35.63 0.16 -18.71
CA LEU A 88 -34.37 0.46 -18.03
C LEU A 88 -34.14 -0.39 -16.78
N GLU A 89 -35.11 -1.23 -16.40
CA GLU A 89 -35.07 -2.04 -15.18
C GLU A 89 -33.77 -2.88 -15.09
N GLN A 90 -33.36 -3.51 -16.20
CA GLN A 90 -32.14 -4.32 -16.26
C GLN A 90 -30.85 -3.50 -16.05
N ILE A 91 -30.83 -2.24 -16.50
CA ILE A 91 -29.69 -1.33 -16.30
C ILE A 91 -29.59 -0.96 -14.83
N PHE A 92 -30.70 -0.60 -14.19
CA PHE A 92 -30.73 -0.28 -12.76
C PHE A 92 -30.31 -1.46 -11.89
N ILE A 93 -30.78 -2.68 -12.21
CA ILE A 93 -30.35 -3.91 -11.54
C ILE A 93 -28.83 -4.09 -11.65
N THR A 94 -28.26 -3.80 -12.82
CA THR A 94 -26.81 -3.94 -13.06
C THR A 94 -26.01 -2.86 -12.30
N LEU A 95 -26.47 -1.61 -12.30
CA LEU A 95 -25.80 -0.49 -11.63
C LEU A 95 -25.83 -0.61 -10.10
N LEU A 96 -26.91 -1.16 -9.54
CA LEU A 96 -27.08 -1.37 -8.09
C LEU A 96 -26.64 -2.76 -7.64
N ARG A 97 -26.07 -3.58 -8.53
CA ARG A 97 -25.62 -4.93 -8.20
C ARG A 97 -24.49 -4.87 -7.17
N THR A 98 -24.69 -5.54 -6.05
CA THR A 98 -23.67 -5.75 -5.01
C THR A 98 -23.03 -7.14 -5.06
N LYS A 99 -23.57 -8.06 -5.88
CA LYS A 99 -22.99 -9.39 -6.05
C LYS A 99 -21.61 -9.28 -6.69
N GLN A 100 -20.61 -9.85 -6.01
CA GLN A 100 -19.22 -9.92 -6.45
C GLN A 100 -19.08 -10.57 -7.85
N ARG A 101 -17.93 -10.34 -8.48
CA ARG A 101 -17.56 -11.02 -9.73
C ARG A 101 -17.25 -12.49 -9.42
N PRO A 102 -17.69 -13.45 -10.25
CA PRO A 102 -17.47 -14.88 -9.99
C PRO A 102 -16.00 -15.28 -9.81
N GLU A 103 -15.10 -14.65 -10.58
CA GLU A 103 -13.65 -14.86 -10.45
C GLU A 103 -13.14 -14.52 -9.04
N ILE A 104 -13.66 -13.44 -8.44
CA ILE A 104 -13.28 -13.00 -7.09
C ILE A 104 -13.89 -13.93 -6.04
N GLU A 105 -15.14 -14.34 -6.22
CA GLU A 105 -15.84 -15.28 -5.34
C GLU A 105 -15.08 -16.61 -5.25
N ASN A 106 -14.69 -17.18 -6.40
CA ASN A 106 -13.91 -18.42 -6.45
C ASN A 106 -12.52 -18.26 -5.81
N LEU A 107 -11.83 -17.14 -6.06
CA LEU A 107 -10.51 -16.88 -5.49
C LEU A 107 -10.59 -16.71 -3.96
N GLU A 108 -11.62 -16.04 -3.45
CA GLU A 108 -11.86 -15.93 -2.01
C GLU A 108 -12.12 -17.30 -1.36
N GLU A 109 -12.88 -18.18 -2.02
CA GLU A 109 -13.11 -19.55 -1.55
C GLU A 109 -11.84 -20.39 -1.55
N GLU A 110 -11.01 -20.26 -2.59
CA GLU A 110 -9.72 -20.94 -2.69
C GLU A 110 -8.76 -20.49 -1.56
N ILE A 111 -8.63 -19.18 -1.35
CA ILE A 111 -7.81 -18.62 -0.28
C ILE A 111 -8.32 -19.09 1.09
N LYS A 112 -9.63 -19.04 1.34
CA LYS A 112 -10.21 -19.52 2.61
C LYS A 112 -9.88 -21.00 2.83
N HIS A 113 -10.05 -21.83 1.80
CA HIS A 113 -9.73 -23.26 1.90
C HIS A 113 -8.25 -23.51 2.17
N GLU A 114 -7.36 -22.77 1.50
CA GLU A 114 -5.91 -22.89 1.70
C GLU A 114 -5.51 -22.52 3.14
N ILE A 115 -5.98 -21.37 3.66
CA ILE A 115 -5.67 -20.92 5.02
C ILE A 115 -6.24 -21.90 6.05
N SER A 116 -7.50 -22.31 5.92
CA SER A 116 -8.12 -23.28 6.83
C SER A 116 -7.39 -24.62 6.83
N SER A 117 -6.84 -25.03 5.70
CA SER A 117 -6.02 -26.25 5.57
C SER A 117 -4.67 -26.09 6.29
N GLN A 118 -3.95 -24.99 6.03
CA GLN A 118 -2.66 -24.70 6.66
C GLN A 118 -2.76 -24.60 8.19
N GLU A 119 -3.82 -23.98 8.69
CA GLU A 119 -4.07 -23.80 10.12
C GLU A 119 -4.70 -25.02 10.81
N ASN A 120 -4.93 -26.12 10.07
CA ASN A 120 -5.58 -27.36 10.53
C ASN A 120 -7.02 -27.14 11.05
N LEU A 121 -7.70 -26.09 10.63
CA LEU A 121 -9.07 -25.76 11.02
C LEU A 121 -10.12 -26.30 10.03
N LEU A 122 -9.70 -26.78 8.86
CA LEU A 122 -10.59 -27.26 7.79
C LEU A 122 -11.58 -28.35 8.25
N ASN A 123 -11.11 -29.33 9.03
CA ASN A 123 -11.99 -30.39 9.54
C ASN A 123 -13.03 -29.86 10.53
N LEU A 124 -12.62 -28.92 11.40
CA LEU A 124 -13.52 -28.28 12.35
C LEU A 124 -14.57 -27.41 11.62
N GLU A 125 -14.19 -26.72 10.55
CA GLU A 125 -15.11 -25.96 9.70
C GLU A 125 -16.12 -26.85 8.99
N LEU A 126 -15.67 -27.97 8.40
CA LEU A 126 -16.53 -28.93 7.71
C LEU A 126 -17.50 -29.64 8.67
N GLU A 127 -17.06 -29.95 9.89
CA GLU A 127 -17.90 -30.55 10.92
C GLU A 127 -18.92 -29.57 11.49
N THR A 128 -18.55 -28.29 11.61
CA THR A 128 -19.43 -27.23 12.10
C THR A 128 -20.50 -26.89 11.06
N LYS A 129 -20.14 -26.78 9.77
CA LYS A 129 -21.09 -26.58 8.67
C LYS A 129 -22.10 -27.72 8.49
N LYS A 130 -21.74 -28.95 8.84
CA LYS A 130 -22.63 -30.13 8.72
C LYS A 130 -23.60 -30.26 9.89
N ASN A 131 -23.21 -29.82 11.08
CA ASN A 131 -23.99 -30.03 12.30
C ASN A 131 -24.74 -28.78 12.80
N ASP A 132 -24.46 -27.60 12.22
CA ASP A 132 -25.07 -26.30 12.54
C ASP A 132 -25.21 -26.05 14.05
N ASP A 133 -24.14 -26.36 14.78
CA ASP A 133 -24.08 -26.26 16.24
C ASP A 133 -23.46 -24.91 16.61
N ASP A 134 -24.27 -23.99 17.13
CA ASP A 134 -23.88 -22.63 17.53
C ASP A 134 -22.65 -22.63 18.46
N ASN A 135 -22.53 -23.61 19.37
CA ASN A 135 -21.40 -23.68 20.30
C ASN A 135 -20.08 -24.05 19.61
N LYS A 136 -20.15 -24.73 18.45
CA LYS A 136 -18.96 -25.05 17.64
C LYS A 136 -18.55 -23.87 16.79
N TRP A 137 -19.52 -23.08 16.31
CA TRP A 137 -19.25 -21.80 15.64
C TRP A 137 -18.52 -20.83 16.56
N ASP A 138 -19.01 -20.65 17.80
CA ASP A 138 -18.36 -19.77 18.78
C ASP A 138 -16.90 -20.18 19.05
N LYS A 139 -16.65 -21.48 19.24
CA LYS A 139 -15.28 -22.00 19.44
C LYS A 139 -14.38 -21.80 18.22
N LEU A 140 -14.90 -21.97 17.02
CA LEU A 140 -14.16 -21.75 15.79
C LEU A 140 -13.84 -20.26 15.61
N PHE A 141 -14.78 -19.37 15.92
CA PHE A 141 -14.56 -17.93 15.89
C PHE A 141 -13.51 -17.49 16.91
N ASP A 142 -13.58 -17.98 18.15
CA ASP A 142 -12.57 -17.69 19.18
C ASP A 142 -11.17 -18.14 18.73
N GLU A 143 -11.07 -19.30 18.10
CA GLU A 143 -9.80 -19.87 17.65
C GLU A 143 -9.22 -19.13 16.43
N TRP A 144 -10.06 -18.61 15.54
CA TRP A 144 -9.66 -17.70 14.47
C TRP A 144 -9.25 -16.33 15.01
N ASP A 145 -9.99 -15.75 15.94
CA ASP A 145 -9.67 -14.46 16.57
C ASP A 145 -8.35 -14.53 17.35
N ARG A 146 -8.11 -15.63 18.06
CA ARG A 146 -6.83 -15.89 18.73
C ARG A 146 -5.66 -15.89 17.75
N ARG A 147 -5.75 -16.65 16.66
CA ARG A 147 -4.69 -16.70 15.63
C ARG A 147 -4.49 -15.34 14.96
N TYR A 148 -5.58 -14.66 14.63
CA TYR A 148 -5.54 -13.34 14.02
C TYR A 148 -4.73 -12.36 14.88
N LYS A 149 -5.01 -12.31 16.19
CA LYS A 149 -4.24 -11.49 17.14
C LYS A 149 -2.77 -11.89 17.24
N GLU A 150 -2.47 -13.19 17.16
CA GLU A 150 -1.10 -13.71 17.17
C GLU A 150 -0.31 -13.25 15.93
N HIS A 151 -0.92 -13.37 14.75
CA HIS A 151 -0.33 -12.90 13.50
C HIS A 151 -0.17 -11.38 13.47
N ASP A 152 -1.15 -10.62 13.96
CA ASP A 152 -1.10 -9.16 14.01
C ASP A 152 0.02 -8.67 14.94
N PHE A 153 0.19 -9.34 16.09
CA PHE A 153 1.30 -9.08 17.01
C PHE A 153 2.66 -9.34 16.36
N ILE A 154 2.82 -10.47 15.66
CA ILE A 154 4.07 -10.81 14.97
C ILE A 154 4.35 -9.79 13.85
N ALA A 155 3.34 -9.44 13.05
CA ALA A 155 3.48 -8.49 11.94
C ALA A 155 3.87 -7.10 12.44
N THR A 156 3.22 -6.63 13.51
CA THR A 156 3.53 -5.33 14.12
C THR A 156 4.95 -5.33 14.70
N THR A 157 5.33 -6.37 15.44
CA THR A 157 6.68 -6.50 16.00
C THR A 157 7.75 -6.54 14.90
N ALA A 158 7.50 -7.27 13.81
CA ALA A 158 8.42 -7.34 12.67
C ALA A 158 8.56 -5.98 11.98
N ALA A 159 7.47 -5.23 11.83
CA ALA A 159 7.50 -3.88 11.28
C ALA A 159 8.36 -2.94 12.15
N GLU A 160 8.15 -2.95 13.47
CA GLU A 160 8.95 -2.15 14.42
C GLU A 160 10.44 -2.49 14.36
N ILE A 161 10.79 -3.78 14.31
CA ILE A 161 12.19 -4.21 14.17
C ILE A 161 12.80 -3.68 12.87
N CYS A 162 12.08 -3.80 11.75
CA CYS A 162 12.54 -3.30 10.46
C CYS A 162 12.72 -1.77 10.48
N GLU A 163 11.79 -1.04 11.09
CA GLU A 163 11.88 0.42 11.23
C GLU A 163 13.07 0.84 12.08
N ASN A 164 13.33 0.15 13.20
CA ASN A 164 14.51 0.41 14.03
C ASN A 164 15.82 0.17 13.26
N ILE A 165 15.92 -0.95 12.54
CA ILE A 165 17.10 -1.26 11.72
C ILE A 165 17.31 -0.24 10.61
N LEU A 166 16.25 0.18 9.92
CA LEU A 166 16.33 1.17 8.84
C LEU A 166 16.62 2.58 9.38
N GLY A 167 16.03 2.96 10.51
CA GLY A 167 16.24 4.25 11.16
C GLY A 167 17.69 4.46 11.62
N ASP A 168 18.37 3.39 12.02
CA ASP A 168 19.78 3.42 12.43
C ASP A 168 20.77 3.50 11.25
N ILE A 169 20.32 3.23 10.02
CA ILE A 169 21.17 3.25 8.84
C ILE A 169 21.22 4.66 8.25
N ASN A 170 22.38 5.30 8.36
CA ASN A 170 22.67 6.52 7.60
C ASN A 170 22.84 6.21 6.10
N HIS A 171 21.74 6.21 5.35
CA HIS A 171 21.68 5.89 3.91
C HIS A 171 22.47 6.81 2.98
N LYS A 172 22.97 7.95 3.48
CA LYS A 172 23.77 8.93 2.71
C LYS A 172 25.26 8.92 3.09
N LYS A 173 25.78 7.82 3.62
CA LYS A 173 27.23 7.67 3.74
C LYS A 173 27.81 7.37 2.36
N ARG A 174 28.61 8.31 1.85
CA ARG A 174 29.57 8.00 0.78
C ARG A 174 30.48 6.92 1.36
N LEU A 175 30.68 5.81 0.64
CA LEU A 175 31.67 4.81 1.03
C LEU A 175 33.00 5.54 1.18
N ASP A 176 33.53 5.61 2.39
CA ASP A 176 34.93 5.95 2.56
C ASP A 176 35.70 4.78 1.96
N ASP A 177 36.52 5.05 0.94
CA ASP A 177 37.43 4.09 0.29
C ASP A 177 38.57 3.68 1.26
N ASN A 178 38.23 3.28 2.48
CA ASN A 178 39.14 2.64 3.43
C ASN A 178 39.04 1.12 3.28
N ILE A 179 39.35 0.63 2.07
CA ILE A 179 40.12 -0.62 1.97
C ILE A 179 41.54 -0.24 2.38
N GLY A 180 41.71 -0.04 3.68
CA GLY A 180 43.00 0.14 4.31
C GLY A 180 43.75 -1.18 4.22
N LEU A 181 44.68 -1.23 3.27
CA LEU A 181 45.84 -2.11 3.36
C LEU A 181 46.40 -2.02 4.78
N ASP A 182 46.43 -3.19 5.41
CA ASP A 182 47.17 -3.52 6.60
C ASP A 182 48.54 -2.82 6.58
N LYS A 183 48.65 -1.74 7.36
CA LYS A 183 49.93 -1.18 7.79
C LYS A 183 49.83 -1.00 9.29
N SER A 184 50.18 -2.08 9.97
CA SER A 184 50.82 -1.99 11.26
C SER A 184 51.90 -0.89 11.24
N ASP A 185 51.86 0.00 12.21
CA ASP A 185 52.97 0.22 13.15
C ASP A 185 52.83 1.58 13.83
N ASP A 186 52.98 1.52 15.14
CA ASP A 186 53.14 2.63 16.07
C ASP A 186 54.13 3.69 15.54
N ALA A 187 53.67 4.93 15.39
CA ALA A 187 54.50 6.11 15.64
C ALA A 187 53.62 7.37 15.70
N GLU A 188 53.58 7.97 16.88
CA GLU A 188 53.38 9.39 17.08
C GLU A 188 54.13 10.20 16.01
N ASN A 189 53.42 10.88 15.10
CA ASN A 189 53.98 11.97 14.34
C ASN A 189 52.92 13.05 14.12
N ILE A 190 52.83 13.87 15.17
CA ILE A 190 52.64 15.32 15.16
C ILE A 190 52.18 15.86 13.79
N ASP A 191 50.93 16.31 13.80
CA ASP A 191 50.34 17.25 12.85
C ASP A 191 51.26 18.48 12.66
N ILE A 192 52.11 18.42 11.65
CA ILE A 192 52.78 19.60 11.07
C ILE A 192 52.33 19.71 9.62
N LYS A 193 51.03 19.93 9.41
CA LYS A 193 50.61 20.66 8.22
C LYS A 193 50.97 22.12 8.44
N GLN A 194 52.18 22.50 8.03
CA GLN A 194 52.54 23.92 7.88
C GLN A 194 51.50 24.58 6.97
N ASP A 195 50.69 25.48 7.55
CA ASP A 195 49.79 26.36 6.81
C ASP A 195 50.60 27.23 5.83
N LEU A 196 50.72 26.73 4.61
CA LEU A 196 51.12 27.45 3.40
C LEU A 196 49.94 28.31 2.94
N THR A 197 49.64 29.34 3.71
CA THR A 197 48.72 30.39 3.29
C THR A 197 49.28 31.11 2.06
N MET A 198 48.45 31.38 1.05
CA MET A 198 48.80 32.07 -0.21
C MET A 198 49.65 33.33 0.03
N GLU A 199 49.40 34.03 1.13
CA GLU A 199 50.13 35.22 1.57
C GLU A 199 51.63 34.95 1.83
N LYS A 200 52.00 33.81 2.43
CA LYS A 200 53.41 33.42 2.65
C LYS A 200 54.11 33.09 1.34
N ILE A 201 53.40 32.47 0.40
CA ILE A 201 53.92 32.17 -0.95
C ILE A 201 54.17 33.48 -1.70
N LEU A 202 53.26 34.45 -1.60
CA LEU A 202 53.39 35.76 -2.25
C LEU A 202 54.52 36.61 -1.62
N VAL A 203 54.71 36.54 -0.31
CA VAL A 203 55.85 37.19 0.36
C VAL A 203 57.19 36.53 -0.02
N PHE A 204 57.23 35.20 -0.14
CA PHE A 204 58.42 34.50 -0.65
C PHE A 204 58.73 34.90 -2.11
N MET A 205 57.72 34.93 -2.99
CA MET A 205 57.93 35.30 -4.40
C MET A 205 58.33 36.77 -4.57
N SER A 206 57.87 37.67 -3.70
CA SER A 206 58.19 39.11 -3.79
C SER A 206 59.50 39.50 -3.09
N SER A 207 59.90 38.80 -2.03
CA SER A 207 61.06 39.18 -1.21
C SER A 207 62.20 38.15 -1.16
N GLY A 208 61.98 36.93 -1.68
CA GLY A 208 62.98 35.86 -1.75
C GLY A 208 63.41 35.26 -0.41
N LYS A 209 62.76 35.61 0.71
CA LYS A 209 63.09 35.06 2.04
C LYS A 209 62.11 33.97 2.45
N SER A 210 62.65 32.80 2.79
CA SER A 210 61.92 31.70 3.44
C SER A 210 62.12 31.78 4.97
N TYR A 211 61.06 31.66 5.75
CA TYR A 211 61.13 31.37 7.19
C TYR A 211 60.87 29.88 7.43
#